data_AF-A0A2D4S6P9-F1
#
_entry.id   AF-A0A2D4S6P9-F1
#
_cell.length_a   1.000
_cell.length_b   1.000
_cell.length_c   1.000
_cell.angle_alpha   90.00
_cell.angle_beta   90.00
_cell.angle_gamma   90.00
#
_symmetry.space_group_name_H-M   'P 1'
#
loop_
_entity.id
_entity.type
_entity.pdbx_description
1 polymer ?
#
loop_
_entity_poly.entity_id
_entity_poly.type
_entity_poly.pdbx_seq_one_letter_code
_entity_poly.pdbx_strand_id
1 'polypeptide(L)' 'MYTGKSYIFTTAVEQQAFHEGLKATANSHNPYAASNSPHAARAWGKGNELAFRLNARLGVQYLNAAKV' A
#
# COMPACT_ATOMS: atom_id res chain seq x y z
N MET A 1 6.81 -2.43 16.69
CA MET A 1 5.52 -1.74 16.42
C MET A 1 4.87 -2.47 15.25
N TYR A 2 3.92 -3.37 15.54
CA TYR A 2 3.31 -4.30 14.59
C TYR A 2 1.80 -4.03 14.61
N THR A 3 1.27 -3.38 13.57
CA THR A 3 -0.16 -3.08 13.47
C THR A 3 -0.85 -4.21 12.71
N GLY A 4 -1.88 -4.79 13.34
CA GLY A 4 -2.56 -6.03 12.98
C GLY A 4 -2.91 -6.22 11.49
N LYS A 5 -2.91 -7.51 11.12
CA LYS A 5 -2.96 -8.11 9.77
C LYS A 5 -1.60 -8.18 9.07
N SER A 6 -0.84 -9.20 9.44
CA SER A 6 0.31 -9.68 8.68
C SER A 6 -0.14 -9.94 7.24
N TYR A 7 0.37 -9.16 6.28
CA TYR A 7 0.17 -9.49 4.88
C TYR A 7 0.96 -10.76 4.58
N ILE A 8 0.23 -11.86 4.32
CA ILE A 8 0.84 -13.14 3.95
C ILE A 8 1.02 -13.13 2.44
N PHE A 9 2.27 -13.24 2.00
CA PHE A 9 2.65 -13.40 0.61
C PHE A 9 3.14 -14.84 0.40
N THR A 10 2.71 -15.45 -0.69
CA THR A 10 3.11 -16.81 -1.07
C THR A 10 4.36 -16.81 -1.95
N THR A 11 4.64 -15.68 -2.62
CA THR A 11 5.81 -15.52 -3.49
C THR A 11 6.55 -14.21 -3.23
N ALA A 12 7.84 -14.20 -3.56
CA ALA A 12 8.67 -12.99 -3.48
C ALA A 12 8.14 -11.87 -4.42
N VAL A 13 7.54 -12.24 -5.56
CA VAL A 13 6.96 -11.29 -6.51
C VAL A 13 5.78 -10.54 -5.89
N GLU A 14 4.92 -11.21 -5.12
CA GLU A 14 3.82 -10.55 -4.42
C GLU A 14 4.32 -9.58 -3.33
N GLN A 15 5.36 -9.98 -2.59
CA GLN A 15 5.95 -9.12 -1.57
C GLN A 15 6.61 -7.88 -2.20
N GLN A 16 7.33 -8.06 -3.31
CA GLN A 16 7.91 -6.95 -4.06
C GLN A 16 6.80 -6.03 -4.60
N ALA A 17 5.78 -6.60 -5.24
CA ALA A 17 4.65 -5.85 -5.78
C ALA A 17 3.94 -5.03 -4.68
N PHE A 18 3.75 -5.61 -3.49
CA PHE A 18 3.20 -4.89 -2.34
C PHE A 18 4.08 -3.72 -1.90
N HIS A 19 5.41 -3.92 -1.81
CA HIS A 19 6.34 -2.84 -1.48
C HIS A 19 6.41 -1.75 -2.55
N GLU A 20 6.26 -2.10 -3.83
CA GLU A 20 6.14 -1.13 -4.92
C GLU A 20 4.83 -0.34 -4.81
N GLY A 21 3.73 -1.02 -4.47
CA GLY A 21 2.44 -0.40 -4.20
C GLY A 21 2.50 0.61 -3.06
N LEU A 22 3.24 0.31 -1.99
CA LEU A 22 3.43 1.26 -0.87
C LEU A 22 4.11 2.57 -1.26
N LYS A 23 4.92 2.55 -2.32
CA LYS A 23 5.64 3.73 -2.83
C LYS A 23 4.87 4.45 -3.93
N ALA A 24 3.80 3.85 -4.43
CA ALA A 24 3.02 4.36 -5.53
C ALA A 24 2.19 5.58 -5.09
N THR A 25 2.03 6.54 -6.00
CA THR A 25 1.13 7.68 -5.79
C THR A 25 -0.33 7.27 -6.02
N ALA A 26 -1.29 8.06 -5.52
CA ALA A 26 -2.71 7.74 -5.64
C ALA A 26 -3.20 7.55 -7.09
N ASN A 27 -2.54 8.21 -8.05
CA ASN A 27 -2.87 8.13 -9.48
C ASN A 27 -1.96 7.15 -10.26
N SER A 28 -1.07 6.42 -9.57
CA SER A 28 -0.17 5.48 -10.24
C SER A 28 -0.96 4.30 -10.81
N HIS A 29 -0.64 3.92 -12.05
CA HIS A 29 -1.17 2.71 -12.65
C HIS A 29 -0.51 1.47 -12.06
N ASN A 30 -1.29 0.40 -11.87
CA ASN A 30 -0.77 -0.87 -11.36
C ASN A 30 0.00 -1.61 -12.48
N PRO A 31 1.34 -1.73 -12.39
CA PRO A 31 2.15 -2.31 -13.46
C PRO A 31 1.89 -3.82 -13.65
N TYR A 32 1.35 -4.49 -12.61
CA TYR A 32 1.05 -5.91 -12.65
C TYR A 32 -0.35 -6.21 -13.20
N ALA A 33 -1.18 -5.20 -13.48
CA ALA A 33 -2.55 -5.37 -13.98
C ALA A 33 -2.61 -6.07 -15.35
N ALA A 34 -1.59 -5.85 -16.20
CA ALA A 34 -1.44 -6.51 -17.49
C ALA A 34 -0.58 -7.80 -17.42
N SER A 35 -0.04 -8.14 -16.26
CA SER A 35 0.79 -9.33 -16.10
C SER A 35 -0.06 -10.58 -15.84
N ASN A 36 0.46 -11.76 -16.21
CA ASN A 36 -0.17 -13.06 -15.91
C ASN A 36 -0.16 -13.42 -14.40
N SER A 37 0.14 -12.49 -13.50
CA SER A 37 0.13 -12.69 -12.05
C SER A 37 -0.95 -11.85 -11.36
N PRO A 38 -2.21 -12.33 -11.31
CA PRO A 38 -3.31 -11.61 -10.67
C PRO A 38 -3.07 -11.41 -9.16
N HIS A 39 -2.28 -12.29 -8.53
CA HIS A 39 -1.95 -12.14 -7.12
C HIS A 39 -0.96 -11.01 -6.86
N ALA A 40 0.04 -10.80 -7.73
CA ALA A 40 0.94 -9.65 -7.65
C ALA A 40 0.19 -8.33 -7.87
N ALA A 41 -0.73 -8.27 -8.83
CA ALA A 41 -1.59 -7.11 -9.03
C ALA A 41 -2.41 -6.76 -7.78
N ARG A 42 -2.98 -7.77 -7.12
CA ARG A 42 -3.70 -7.57 -5.85
C ARG A 42 -2.77 -7.12 -4.73
N ALA A 43 -1.58 -7.69 -4.63
CA ALA A 43 -0.59 -7.32 -3.62
C ALA A 43 -0.16 -5.86 -3.78
N TRP A 44 0.11 -5.41 -5.00
CA TRP A 44 0.40 -4.01 -5.31
C TRP A 44 -0.75 -3.08 -4.90
N GLY A 45 -1.99 -3.43 -5.26
CA GLY A 45 -3.17 -2.63 -4.90
C GLY A 45 -3.34 -2.49 -3.38
N LYS A 46 -3.13 -3.58 -2.63
CA LYS A 46 -3.15 -3.56 -1.16
C LYS A 46 -2.05 -2.68 -0.56
N GLY A 47 -0.86 -2.66 -1.18
CA GLY A 47 0.23 -1.78 -0.79
C GLY A 47 -0.16 -0.31 -0.95
N ASN A 48 -0.69 0.06 -2.11
CA ASN A 48 -1.12 1.44 -2.39
C ASN A 48 -2.24 1.89 -1.43
N GLU A 49 -3.24 1.03 -1.20
CA GLU A 49 -4.31 1.31 -0.25
C GLU A 49 -3.79 1.56 1.18
N LEU A 50 -2.83 0.75 1.63
CA LEU A 50 -2.22 0.95 2.94
C LEU A 50 -1.46 2.29 3.00
N ALA A 51 -0.68 2.62 1.97
CA ALA A 51 0.03 3.90 1.90
C ALA A 51 -0.94 5.08 1.95
N PHE A 52 -2.05 5.03 1.21
CA PHE A 52 -3.10 6.04 1.26
C PHE A 52 -3.67 6.21 2.67
N ARG A 53 -4.02 5.12 3.34
CA ARG A 53 -4.55 5.14 4.71
C ARG A 53 -3.56 5.71 5.72
N LEU A 54 -2.27 5.38 5.60
CA LEU A 54 -1.21 5.90 6.46
C LEU A 54 -1.04 7.41 6.26
N ASN A 55 -1.00 7.87 5.02
CA ASN A 55 -0.91 9.30 4.70
C ASN A 55 -2.13 10.08 5.18
N ALA A 56 -3.34 9.54 5.01
CA ALA A 56 -4.56 10.16 5.53
C ALA A 56 -4.53 10.28 7.06
N ARG A 57 -4.08 9.24 7.76
CA ARG A 57 -3.92 9.28 9.23
C ARG A 57 -2.92 10.33 9.68
N LEU A 58 -1.78 10.45 8.99
CA LEU A 58 -0.78 11.49 9.28
C LEU A 58 -1.38 12.89 9.06
N GLY A 59 -2.11 13.10 7.96
CA GLY A 59 -2.78 14.37 7.69
C GLY A 59 -3.76 14.79 8.80
N VAL A 60 -4.56 13.85 9.30
CA VAL A 60 -5.46 14.10 10.44
C VAL A 60 -4.68 14.44 11.72
N GLN A 61 -3.57 13.74 11.98
CA GLN A 61 -2.72 14.04 13.15
C GLN A 61 -2.13 15.45 13.07
N TYR A 62 -1.64 15.88 11.91
CA TYR A 62 -1.13 17.23 11.72
C TYR A 62 -2.22 18.30 11.88
N LEU A 63 -3.41 18.08 11.32
CA LEU A 63 -4.54 19.00 11.49
C LEU A 63 -4.99 19.11 12.94
N ASN A 64 -4.97 18.01 13.69
CA ASN A 64 -5.28 18.02 15.11
C ASN A 64 -4.19 18.73 15.93
N ALA A 65 -2.92 18.52 15.61
CA ALA A 65 -1.81 19.20 16.28
C ALA A 65 -1.80 20.71 16.02
N ALA A 66 -2.17 21.16 14.82
CA ALA A 66 -2.23 22.59 14.47
C ALA A 66 -3.41 23.34 15.14
N LYS A 67 -4.37 22.62 15.73
CA LYS A 67 -5.49 23.20 16.49
C LYS A 67 -5.21 23.38 17.99
N VAL A 68 -4.09 22.84 18.47
CA VAL A 68 -3.59 22.99 19.86
C VAL A 68 -2.60 24.14 19.89
#